data_AF-A0A3S4TB16-F1
#
_entry.id   AF-A0A3S4TB16-F1
#
_cell.length_a   1.000
_cell.length_b   1.000
_cell.length_c   1.000
_cell.angle_alpha   90.00
_cell.angle_beta   90.00
_cell.angle_gamma   90.00
#
_symmetry.space_group_name_H-M   'P 1'
#
loop_
_entity.id
_entity.type
_entity.pdbx_description
1 polymer ?
#
loop_
_entity_poly.entity_id
_entity_poly.type
_entity_poly.pdbx_seq_one_letter_code
_entity_poly.pdbx_strand_id
1 'polypeptide(L)' 'VVCVYQTALGAMRAGYDVWVVADAVSSRTPENDAYGKERLRNIGAVVAPAEMIIYELLQKAGTPAFKAMLPYLK' A
#
# COMPACT_ATOMS: atom_id res chain seq x y z
N VAL A 1 -11.27 3.74 6.27
CA VAL A 1 -10.84 3.68 4.84
C VAL A 1 -11.80 4.25 3.78
N VAL A 2 -12.85 5.04 4.11
CA VAL A 2 -13.69 5.66 3.05
C VAL A 2 -12.90 6.67 2.21
N CYS A 3 -12.17 7.59 2.84
CA CYS A 3 -11.37 8.59 2.13
C CYS A 3 -10.26 7.94 1.30
N VAL A 4 -9.57 6.93 1.85
CA VAL A 4 -8.52 6.16 1.15
C VAL A 4 -9.08 5.52 -0.12
N TYR A 5 -10.24 4.87 -0.03
CA TYR A 5 -10.91 4.27 -1.18
C TYR A 5 -11.27 5.30 -2.26
N GLN A 6 -11.87 6.43 -1.88
CA GLN A 6 -12.25 7.47 -2.84
C GLN A 6 -11.04 8.10 -3.52
N THR A 7 -9.96 8.36 -2.77
CA THR A 7 -8.69 8.86 -3.34
C THR A 7 -8.08 7.86 -4.31
N ALA A 8 -8.00 6.57 -3.93
CA ALA A 8 -7.48 5.52 -4.81
C ALA A 8 -8.30 5.43 -6.10
N LEU A 9 -9.63 5.40 -6.01
CA LEU A 9 -10.51 5.36 -7.18
C LEU A 9 -10.31 6.58 -8.09
N GLY A 10 -10.15 7.78 -7.51
CA GLY A 10 -9.86 9.00 -8.25
C GLY A 10 -8.50 8.93 -8.97
N ALA A 11 -7.46 8.48 -8.29
CA ALA A 11 -6.12 8.34 -8.86
C ALA A 11 -6.11 7.30 -10.00
N MET A 12 -6.77 6.16 -9.82
CA MET A 12 -6.87 5.15 -10.88
C MET A 12 -7.64 5.67 -12.11
N ARG A 13 -8.71 6.46 -11.91
CA ARG A 13 -9.42 7.12 -13.02
C ARG A 13 -8.56 8.16 -13.75
N ALA A 14 -7.58 8.74 -13.08
CA ALA A 14 -6.60 9.63 -13.68
C ALA A 14 -5.41 8.87 -14.34
N GLY A 15 -5.42 7.54 -14.35
CA GLY A 15 -4.42 6.71 -15.00
C GLY A 15 -3.19 6.39 -14.15
N TYR A 16 -3.24 6.60 -12.83
CA TYR A 16 -2.18 6.20 -11.93
C TYR A 16 -2.32 4.74 -11.48
N ASP A 17 -1.20 4.04 -11.40
CA ASP A 17 -1.09 2.80 -10.66
C ASP A 17 -1.06 3.11 -9.15
N VAL A 18 -1.90 2.41 -8.37
CA VAL A 18 -2.11 2.73 -6.96
C VAL A 18 -1.66 1.58 -6.07
N TRP A 19 -0.72 1.88 -5.16
CA TRP A 19 -0.34 1.05 -4.03
C TRP A 19 -0.88 1.64 -2.74
N VAL A 20 -1.53 0.80 -1.93
CA VAL A 20 -2.00 1.14 -0.59
C VAL A 20 -1.18 0.37 0.43
N VAL A 21 -0.54 1.11 1.32
CA VAL A 21 0.26 0.59 2.45
C VAL A 21 -0.68 0.06 3.53
N ALA A 22 -0.92 -1.25 3.54
CA ALA A 22 -2.00 -1.89 4.27
C ALA A 22 -1.90 -1.74 5.80
N ASP A 23 -0.68 -1.73 6.33
CA ASP A 23 -0.34 -1.55 7.75
C ASP A 23 -0.25 -0.08 8.17
N ALA A 24 -0.36 0.87 7.23
CA ALA A 24 -0.43 2.30 7.49
C ALA A 24 -1.83 2.91 7.27
N VAL A 25 -2.84 2.07 7.00
CA VAL A 25 -4.24 2.49 6.87
C VAL A 25 -5.16 1.66 7.75
N SER A 26 -6.19 2.30 8.31
CA SER A 26 -7.14 1.66 9.21
C SER A 26 -8.57 2.19 9.07
N SER A 27 -9.48 1.56 9.80
CA SER A 27 -10.86 2.01 10.02
C SER A 27 -11.24 1.88 11.50
N ARG A 28 -12.41 2.42 11.85
CA ARG A 28 -12.93 2.40 13.23
C ARG A 28 -13.14 0.99 13.78
N THR A 29 -13.48 0.02 12.93
CA THR A 29 -13.66 -1.38 13.34
C THR A 29 -12.82 -2.29 12.44
N PRO A 30 -12.36 -3.45 12.95
CA PRO A 30 -11.60 -4.43 12.16
C PRO A 30 -12.34 -4.92 10.92
N GLU A 31 -13.65 -5.12 11.02
CA GLU A 31 -14.49 -5.60 9.90
C GLU A 31 -14.53 -4.56 8.78
N ASN A 32 -14.77 -3.29 9.13
CA ASN A 32 -14.77 -2.20 8.16
C ASN A 32 -13.40 -1.98 7.52
N ASP A 33 -12.33 -2.25 8.26
CA ASP A 33 -10.97 -2.20 7.74
C ASP A 33 -10.72 -3.31 6.70
N ALA A 34 -11.10 -4.54 7.03
CA ALA A 34 -10.99 -5.69 6.15
C ALA A 34 -11.79 -5.48 4.85
N TYR A 35 -13.07 -5.11 4.96
CA TYR A 35 -13.92 -4.86 3.79
C TYR A 35 -13.39 -3.74 2.90
N GLY A 36 -12.85 -2.67 3.49
CA GLY A 36 -12.30 -1.58 2.71
C GLY A 36 -11.01 -1.94 1.97
N LYS A 37 -10.12 -2.71 2.61
CA LYS A 37 -8.90 -3.23 1.98
C LYS A 37 -9.22 -4.23 0.87
N GLU A 38 -10.22 -5.10 1.06
CA GLU A 38 -10.72 -5.98 0.01
C GLU A 38 -11.28 -5.19 -1.17
N ARG A 39 -12.11 -4.17 -0.90
CA ARG A 39 -12.69 -3.34 -1.95
C ARG A 39 -11.64 -2.56 -2.74
N LEU A 40 -10.55 -2.11 -2.11
CA LEU A 40 -9.39 -1.51 -2.78
C LEU A 40 -8.73 -2.50 -3.75
N ARG A 41 -8.52 -3.76 -3.33
CA ARG A 41 -7.99 -4.81 -4.23
C ARG A 41 -8.92 -5.05 -5.43
N ASN A 42 -10.23 -5.10 -5.19
CA ASN A 42 -11.22 -5.37 -6.24
C ASN A 42 -11.30 -4.28 -7.32
N ILE A 43 -10.90 -3.05 -7.01
CA ILE A 43 -10.81 -1.98 -8.03
C ILE A 43 -9.44 -1.93 -8.72
N GLY A 44 -8.51 -2.84 -8.36
CA GLY A 44 -7.20 -2.99 -8.98
C GLY A 44 -6.04 -2.30 -8.25
N ALA A 45 -6.26 -1.75 -7.06
CA ALA A 45 -5.15 -1.23 -6.25
C ALA A 45 -4.34 -2.39 -5.65
N VAL A 46 -3.02 -2.25 -5.62
CA VAL A 46 -2.15 -3.14 -4.84
C VAL A 46 -2.31 -2.81 -3.36
N VAL A 47 -2.52 -3.82 -2.51
CA VAL A 47 -2.70 -3.63 -1.07
C VAL A 47 -1.75 -4.57 -0.33
N ALA A 48 -0.62 -4.03 0.13
CA ALA A 48 0.49 -4.76 0.71
C ALA A 48 1.10 -3.99 1.90
N PRO A 49 1.77 -4.66 2.85
CA PRO A 49 2.48 -3.97 3.93
C PRO A 49 3.62 -3.10 3.41
N ALA A 50 4.01 -2.09 4.18
CA ALA A 50 5.07 -1.14 3.84
C ALA A 50 6.37 -1.86 3.43
N GLU A 51 6.74 -2.90 4.18
CA GLU A 51 7.95 -3.69 3.95
C GLU A 51 7.99 -4.29 2.54
N MET A 52 6.90 -4.93 2.09
CA MET A 52 6.81 -5.51 0.76
C MET A 52 6.92 -4.44 -0.34
N ILE A 53 6.19 -3.33 -0.18
CA ILE A 53 6.21 -2.22 -1.15
C ILE A 53 7.62 -1.64 -1.27
N ILE A 54 8.31 -1.45 -0.14
CA ILE A 54 9.69 -0.92 -0.16
C ILE A 54 10.64 -1.91 -0.85
N TYR A 55 10.53 -3.22 -0.58
CA TYR A 55 11.36 -4.20 -1.27
C TYR A 55 11.06 -4.28 -2.77
N GLU A 56 9.79 -4.19 -3.18
CA GLU A 56 9.40 -4.10 -4.59
C GLU A 56 10.04 -2.88 -5.28
N LEU A 57 10.03 -1.71 -4.62
CA LEU A 57 10.67 -0.49 -5.13
C LEU A 57 12.19 -0.59 -5.21
N LEU A 58 12.83 -1.29 -4.26
CA LEU A 58 14.28 -1.43 -4.22
C LEU A 58 14.81 -2.40 -5.29
N GLN A 59 14.02 -3.39 -5.70
CA GLN A 59 14.27 -4.41 -6.74
C GLN A 59 15.50 -5.32 -6.57
N LYS A 60 16.54 -4.87 -5.85
CA LYS A 60 17.83 -5.55 -5.71
C LYS A 60 18.40 -5.38 -4.30
N ALA A 61 18.72 -6.50 -3.67
CA ALA A 61 19.39 -6.54 -2.38
C ALA A 61 20.86 -6.09 -2.46
N GLY A 62 21.41 -5.64 -1.32
CA GLY A 62 22.82 -5.31 -1.17
C GLY A 62 23.29 -4.01 -1.83
N THR A 63 22.39 -3.28 -2.51
CA THR A 63 22.67 -1.94 -3.06
C THR A 63 22.86 -0.91 -1.93
N PRO A 64 23.50 0.24 -2.20
CA PRO A 64 23.58 1.32 -1.21
C PRO A 64 22.20 1.78 -0.71
N ALA A 65 21.21 1.89 -1.62
CA ALA A 65 19.84 2.25 -1.27
C ALA A 65 19.18 1.19 -0.38
N PHE A 66 19.34 -0.10 -0.70
CA PHE A 66 18.83 -1.19 0.12
C PHE A 66 19.43 -1.15 1.54
N LYS A 67 20.75 -1.01 1.64
CA LYS A 67 21.45 -0.90 2.93
C LYS A 67 20.99 0.30 3.74
N ALA A 68 20.70 1.43 3.08
CA ALA A 68 20.19 2.63 3.74
C ALA A 68 18.77 2.45 4.29
N MET A 69 17.95 1.58 3.67
CA MET A 69 16.59 1.30 4.12
C MET A 69 16.50 0.26 5.23
N LEU A 70 17.47 -0.65 5.36
CA LEU A 70 17.47 -1.71 6.37
C LEU A 70 17.14 -1.26 7.81
N PRO A 71 17.62 -0.12 8.33
CA PRO A 71 17.29 0.31 9.69
C PRO A 71 15.79 0.62 9.91
N TYR A 72 15.03 0.83 8.82
CA TYR A 72 13.60 1.15 8.84
C TYR A 72 12.70 -0.03 8.50
N LEU A 73 13.28 -1.15 8.07
CA LEU A 73 12.59 -2.38 7.70
C LEU A 73 12.80 -3.39 8.85
N LYS A 74 11.72 -3.96 9.40
CA LYS A 74 11.75 -4.86 10.56
C LYS A 74 11.21 -6.23 10.19
#